data_AF-X1JLC9-F1
#
_entry.id   AF-X1JLC9-F1
#
_cell.length_a   1.000
_cell.length_b   1.000
_cell.length_c   1.000
_cell.angle_alpha   90.00
_cell.angle_beta   90.00
_cell.angle_gamma   90.00
#
_symmetry.space_group_name_H-M   'P 1'
#
loop_
_entity.id
_entity.type
_entity.pdbx_description
1 polymer ?
#
loop_
_entity_poly.entity_id
_entity_poly.type
_entity_poly.pdbx_seq_one_letter_code
_entity_poly.pdbx_strand_id
1 'polypeptide(L)'
;TGYESGENGTIYHFEFALPVSSITDPQNNTVKAPLLQVKGTAFLFGGAPTNVRVSITDITDPDNKLRHNGTDWTTSTEEIWLDAVDDNGWADWHYGENLDIWTTQHEYLIRSKAFLGENEESPSEGNTFIFWDGIYINRNKILHAGTKIYSDNLWISGSSTISCESSDDYGVTIIIQGEFILDQGSKITADAKGYPSDTGPGKGSYSRDYGHSPPWWNCGGGGSYGGNGGD
;
A
#
# COMPACT_ATOMS: atom_id res chain seq x y z
N THR A 1 -34.97 29.53 -7.93
CA THR A 1 -34.86 30.13 -9.29
C THR A 1 -34.59 31.61 -9.13
N GLY A 2 -33.41 32.07 -9.54
CA GLY A 2 -33.09 33.50 -9.58
C GLY A 2 -33.14 33.97 -11.02
N TYR A 3 -33.87 35.06 -11.29
CA TYR A 3 -33.87 35.70 -12.60
C TYR A 3 -33.05 36.98 -12.47
N GLU A 4 -32.04 37.17 -13.31
CA GLU A 4 -31.47 38.49 -13.56
C GLU A 4 -31.91 38.95 -14.95
N SER A 5 -32.34 40.22 -15.06
CA SER A 5 -32.74 40.79 -16.33
C SER A 5 -31.50 41.09 -17.17
N GLY A 6 -31.35 40.43 -18.32
CA GLY A 6 -30.43 40.90 -19.35
C GLY A 6 -30.92 42.21 -19.98
N GLU A 7 -29.99 43.07 -20.40
CA GLU A 7 -30.31 44.14 -21.36
C GLU A 7 -30.92 43.47 -22.61
N ASN A 8 -32.17 43.81 -22.95
CA ASN A 8 -33.07 43.20 -23.96
C ASN A 8 -33.96 42.01 -23.55
N GLY A 9 -34.18 41.74 -22.26
CA GLY A 9 -35.24 40.81 -21.85
C GLY A 9 -34.97 39.33 -22.14
N THR A 10 -33.72 38.97 -22.46
CA THR A 10 -33.23 37.59 -22.41
C THR A 10 -33.10 37.15 -20.96
N ILE A 11 -33.83 36.10 -20.59
CA ILE A 11 -33.63 35.38 -19.34
C ILE A 11 -32.44 34.45 -19.54
N TYR A 12 -31.33 34.70 -18.85
CA TYR A 12 -30.25 33.73 -18.78
C TYR A 12 -30.65 32.63 -17.80
N HIS A 13 -30.79 31.41 -18.32
CA HIS A 13 -30.86 30.22 -17.48
C HIS A 13 -29.43 29.90 -17.04
N PHE A 14 -29.12 30.15 -15.78
CA PHE A 14 -27.96 29.52 -15.15
C PHE A 14 -28.37 28.11 -14.76
N GLU A 15 -27.70 27.10 -15.33
CA GLU A 15 -27.74 25.77 -14.73
C GLU A 15 -27.09 25.87 -13.34
N PHE A 16 -27.77 25.32 -12.33
CA PHE A 16 -27.17 25.24 -11.00
C PHE A 16 -25.95 24.34 -11.10
N ALA A 17 -24.80 24.81 -10.60
CA ALA A 17 -23.64 23.95 -10.48
C ALA A 17 -24.03 22.75 -9.60
N LEU A 18 -23.84 21.54 -10.11
CA LEU A 18 -23.97 20.34 -9.31
C LEU A 18 -22.87 20.33 -8.24
N PRO A 19 -23.15 19.79 -7.04
CA PRO A 19 -22.08 19.58 -6.07
C PRO A 19 -21.06 18.59 -6.66
N VAL A 20 -19.82 18.66 -6.19
CA VAL A 20 -18.74 17.76 -6.59
C VAL A 20 -18.11 17.13 -5.36
N SER A 21 -17.66 15.88 -5.47
CA SER A 21 -16.99 15.16 -4.39
C SER A 21 -15.71 14.49 -4.87
N SER A 22 -14.77 14.28 -3.94
CA SER A 22 -13.55 13.53 -4.22
C SER A 22 -13.15 12.70 -3.01
N ILE A 23 -12.55 11.54 -3.27
CA ILE A 23 -12.00 10.66 -2.25
C ILE A 23 -10.54 11.05 -2.03
N THR A 24 -10.19 11.35 -0.78
CA THR A 24 -8.82 11.67 -0.36
C THR A 24 -8.12 10.47 0.26
N ASP A 25 -8.89 9.55 0.87
CA ASP A 25 -8.39 8.29 1.42
C ASP A 25 -9.45 7.18 1.21
N PRO A 26 -9.13 6.06 0.54
CA PRO A 26 -7.84 5.66 0.01
C PRO A 26 -7.39 6.49 -1.21
N GLN A 27 -6.07 6.59 -1.42
CA GLN A 27 -5.52 7.15 -2.66
C GLN A 27 -5.57 6.10 -3.77
N ASN A 28 -5.75 6.55 -5.02
CA ASN A 28 -5.84 5.65 -6.18
C ASN A 28 -4.55 4.83 -6.38
N ASN A 29 -4.70 3.55 -6.72
CA ASN A 29 -3.62 2.58 -6.95
C ASN A 29 -2.62 2.46 -5.79
N THR A 30 -3.13 2.39 -4.55
CA THR A 30 -2.29 2.22 -3.35
C THR A 30 -2.55 0.90 -2.63
N VAL A 31 -1.63 0.49 -1.75
CA VAL A 31 -1.86 -0.54 -0.73
C VAL A 31 -2.25 0.15 0.57
N LYS A 32 -3.31 -0.33 1.24
CA LYS A 32 -3.78 0.21 2.51
C LYS A 32 -3.70 -0.80 3.64
N ALA A 33 -3.06 -0.38 4.74
CA ALA A 33 -2.77 -1.21 5.90
C ALA A 33 -2.72 -0.38 7.19
N PRO A 34 -3.81 -0.31 7.99
CA PRO A 34 -5.21 -0.64 7.67
C PRO A 34 -5.94 0.54 6.96
N LEU A 35 -7.17 0.32 6.52
CA LEU A 35 -8.12 1.38 6.09
C LEU A 35 -9.36 1.36 6.99
N LEU A 36 -9.36 2.22 8.02
CA LEU A 36 -10.43 2.23 9.02
C LEU A 36 -11.63 3.09 8.61
N GLN A 37 -11.42 4.05 7.71
CA GLN A 37 -12.45 4.95 7.20
C GLN A 37 -12.16 5.29 5.74
N VAL A 38 -13.20 5.52 4.95
CA VAL A 38 -13.07 6.22 3.67
C VAL A 38 -13.25 7.71 3.95
N LYS A 39 -12.40 8.57 3.38
CA LYS A 39 -12.45 10.02 3.59
C LYS A 39 -12.46 10.76 2.28
N GLY A 40 -13.08 11.92 2.28
CA GLY A 40 -13.07 12.79 1.13
C GLY A 40 -13.47 14.22 1.43
N THR A 41 -13.58 14.97 0.35
CA THR A 41 -14.06 16.36 0.36
C THR A 41 -15.24 16.51 -0.58
N ALA A 42 -16.08 17.50 -0.34
CA ALA A 42 -17.10 17.90 -1.30
C ALA A 42 -17.24 19.42 -1.37
N PHE A 43 -17.71 19.91 -2.50
CA PHE A 43 -17.78 21.33 -2.79
C PHE A 43 -19.02 21.65 -3.62
N LEU A 44 -19.62 22.80 -3.34
CA LEU A 44 -20.66 23.41 -4.16
C LEU A 44 -20.40 24.90 -4.25
N PHE A 45 -20.38 25.45 -5.46
CA PHE A 45 -20.23 26.89 -5.63
C PHE A 45 -21.49 27.61 -5.12
N GLY A 46 -21.31 28.55 -4.18
CA GLY A 46 -22.41 29.35 -3.63
C GLY A 46 -23.25 28.63 -2.56
N GLY A 47 -22.80 27.49 -2.04
CA GLY A 47 -23.49 26.74 -0.99
C GLY A 47 -22.66 25.61 -0.41
N ALA A 48 -23.35 24.63 0.18
CA ALA A 48 -22.77 23.37 0.62
C ALA A 48 -23.63 22.22 0.09
N PRO A 49 -23.03 21.05 -0.21
CA PRO A 49 -23.79 19.83 -0.41
C PRO A 49 -24.71 19.54 0.79
N THR A 50 -25.78 18.79 0.55
CA THR A 50 -26.68 18.30 1.60
C THR A 50 -26.35 16.88 2.04
N ASN A 51 -25.63 16.13 1.20
CA ASN A 51 -25.19 14.77 1.47
C ASN A 51 -24.03 14.37 0.55
N VAL A 52 -23.25 13.38 0.96
CA VAL A 52 -22.30 12.64 0.14
C VAL A 52 -22.55 11.15 0.34
N ARG A 53 -22.49 10.39 -0.75
CA ARG A 53 -22.59 8.93 -0.70
C ARG A 53 -21.35 8.28 -1.29
N VAL A 54 -21.04 7.10 -0.77
CA VAL A 54 -19.96 6.25 -1.28
C VAL A 54 -20.49 4.92 -1.79
N SER A 55 -19.83 4.37 -2.80
CA SER A 55 -20.01 2.98 -3.22
C SER A 55 -18.70 2.23 -3.01
N ILE A 56 -18.80 1.01 -2.49
CA ILE A 56 -17.64 0.14 -2.23
C ILE A 56 -17.86 -1.16 -3.01
N THR A 57 -16.97 -1.43 -3.95
CA THR A 57 -17.00 -2.65 -4.79
C THR A 57 -15.70 -3.41 -4.61
N ASP A 58 -15.78 -4.71 -4.35
CA ASP A 58 -14.66 -5.63 -4.46
C ASP A 58 -14.50 -6.01 -5.93
N ILE A 59 -13.37 -5.64 -6.52
CA ILE A 59 -13.06 -5.85 -7.93
C ILE A 59 -12.05 -6.98 -8.14
N THR A 60 -11.71 -7.70 -7.07
CA THR A 60 -11.00 -8.98 -7.17
C THR A 60 -11.89 -10.04 -7.82
N ASP A 61 -13.21 -9.94 -7.61
CA ASP A 61 -14.21 -10.72 -8.32
C ASP A 61 -14.23 -10.30 -9.81
N PRO A 62 -13.96 -11.21 -10.75
CA PRO A 62 -13.90 -10.89 -12.18
C PRO A 62 -15.21 -10.29 -12.74
N ASP A 63 -16.35 -10.52 -12.08
CA ASP A 63 -17.64 -9.97 -12.49
C ASP A 63 -17.89 -8.54 -11.98
N ASN A 64 -17.05 -8.01 -11.07
CA ASN A 64 -17.17 -6.67 -10.45
C ASN A 64 -18.55 -6.38 -9.83
N LYS A 65 -19.21 -7.41 -9.29
CA LYS A 65 -20.58 -7.31 -8.74
C LYS A 65 -20.63 -7.45 -7.23
N LEU A 66 -19.52 -7.77 -6.57
CA LEU A 66 -19.50 -7.92 -5.12
C LEU A 66 -19.43 -6.52 -4.48
N ARG A 67 -20.55 -6.08 -3.93
CA ARG A 67 -20.75 -4.72 -3.42
C ARG A 67 -21.09 -4.74 -1.94
N HIS A 68 -20.53 -3.80 -1.19
CA HIS A 68 -20.88 -3.64 0.22
C HIS A 68 -22.21 -2.91 0.36
N ASN A 69 -23.13 -3.46 1.15
CA ASN A 69 -24.45 -2.85 1.37
C ASN A 69 -24.56 -2.09 2.71
N GLY A 70 -23.45 -1.87 3.41
CA GLY A 70 -23.40 -1.26 4.73
C GLY A 70 -23.40 -2.28 5.87
N THR A 71 -23.62 -3.56 5.59
CA THR A 71 -23.58 -4.64 6.58
C THR A 71 -22.80 -5.84 6.06
N ASP A 72 -23.13 -6.30 4.86
CA ASP A 72 -22.56 -7.49 4.23
C ASP A 72 -22.08 -7.19 2.80
N TRP A 73 -21.30 -8.14 2.26
CA TRP A 73 -21.00 -8.19 0.83
C TRP A 73 -22.13 -8.91 0.08
N THR A 74 -22.62 -8.31 -0.99
CA THR A 74 -23.71 -8.87 -1.79
C THR A 74 -23.43 -8.72 -3.28
N THR A 75 -23.84 -9.72 -4.07
CA THR A 75 -23.76 -9.63 -5.53
C THR A 75 -24.91 -8.75 -6.04
N SER A 76 -24.59 -7.62 -6.67
CA SER A 76 -25.57 -6.68 -7.22
C SER A 76 -25.14 -6.18 -8.60
N THR A 77 -26.08 -6.08 -9.54
CA THR A 77 -25.84 -5.41 -10.84
C THR A 77 -25.87 -3.89 -10.73
N GLU A 78 -26.58 -3.35 -9.73
CA GLU A 78 -26.70 -1.91 -9.47
C GLU A 78 -25.81 -1.46 -8.31
N GLU A 79 -25.24 -0.25 -8.41
CA GLU A 79 -24.36 0.27 -7.36
C GLU A 79 -25.13 0.51 -6.08
N ILE A 80 -24.52 0.14 -4.96
CA ILE A 80 -25.10 0.40 -3.64
C ILE A 80 -24.40 1.62 -3.07
N TRP A 81 -25.19 2.65 -2.79
CA TRP A 81 -24.74 3.94 -2.31
C TRP A 81 -25.04 4.08 -0.82
N LEU A 82 -24.00 4.34 -0.05
CA LEU A 82 -24.01 4.39 1.40
C LEU A 82 -23.82 5.84 1.84
N ASP A 83 -24.64 6.31 2.77
CA ASP A 83 -24.55 7.68 3.29
C ASP A 83 -23.23 7.87 4.06
N ALA A 84 -22.49 8.93 3.72
CA ALA A 84 -21.35 9.38 4.47
C ALA A 84 -21.78 10.22 5.68
N VAL A 85 -20.83 10.52 6.54
CA VAL A 85 -20.96 11.38 7.72
C VAL A 85 -20.34 12.73 7.39
N ASP A 86 -21.07 13.79 7.76
CA ASP A 86 -20.62 15.17 7.68
C ASP A 86 -19.67 15.49 8.84
N ASP A 87 -18.42 15.87 8.53
CA ASP A 87 -17.44 16.31 9.51
C ASP A 87 -17.31 17.83 9.61
N ASN A 88 -17.66 18.55 8.54
CA ASN A 88 -17.35 19.98 8.39
C ASN A 88 -18.27 20.70 7.40
N GLY A 89 -19.58 20.56 7.57
CA GLY A 89 -20.57 21.12 6.65
C GLY A 89 -20.42 20.58 5.23
N TRP A 90 -20.08 19.30 5.11
CA TRP A 90 -19.77 18.54 3.89
C TRP A 90 -18.51 18.97 3.13
N ALA A 91 -17.76 19.97 3.61
CA ALA A 91 -16.45 20.28 3.04
C ALA A 91 -15.50 19.09 3.20
N ASP A 92 -15.57 18.43 4.35
CA ASP A 92 -14.92 17.16 4.66
C ASP A 92 -16.00 16.14 5.06
N TRP A 93 -15.80 14.89 4.69
CA TRP A 93 -16.72 13.79 5.01
C TRP A 93 -15.96 12.48 5.17
N HIS A 94 -16.57 11.54 5.89
CA HIS A 94 -16.06 10.18 5.98
C HIS A 94 -17.18 9.12 5.90
N TYR A 95 -16.81 7.89 5.57
CA TYR A 95 -17.67 6.73 5.69
C TYR A 95 -17.01 5.68 6.59
N GLY A 96 -17.77 5.22 7.59
CA GLY A 96 -17.33 4.26 8.60
C GLY A 96 -16.45 4.89 9.70
N GLU A 97 -16.48 4.28 10.89
CA GLU A 97 -15.64 4.70 12.02
C GLU A 97 -14.50 3.71 12.31
N ASN A 98 -14.77 2.42 12.11
CA ASN A 98 -13.82 1.32 12.24
C ASN A 98 -14.21 0.23 11.25
N LEU A 99 -13.96 0.49 9.96
CA LEU A 99 -14.25 -0.48 8.90
C LEU A 99 -13.40 -1.73 9.08
N ASP A 100 -14.07 -2.84 9.33
CA ASP A 100 -13.51 -4.20 9.35
C ASP A 100 -14.30 -5.08 8.37
N ILE A 101 -14.32 -4.65 7.11
CA ILE A 101 -15.08 -5.28 6.02
C ILE A 101 -14.17 -5.81 4.91
N TRP A 102 -12.86 -5.56 5.03
CA TRP A 102 -11.89 -5.79 3.97
C TRP A 102 -11.26 -7.16 4.09
N THR A 103 -10.96 -7.77 2.94
CA THR A 103 -10.22 -9.03 2.87
C THR A 103 -8.80 -8.75 2.37
N THR A 104 -7.81 -9.30 3.07
CA THR A 104 -6.39 -9.12 2.70
C THR A 104 -6.12 -9.62 1.28
N GLN A 105 -5.31 -8.86 0.54
CA GLN A 105 -4.97 -9.06 -0.88
C GLN A 105 -6.11 -8.83 -1.89
N HIS A 106 -7.31 -8.42 -1.44
CA HIS A 106 -8.36 -8.01 -2.36
C HIS A 106 -8.16 -6.57 -2.83
N GLU A 107 -8.54 -6.32 -4.08
CA GLU A 107 -8.59 -5.01 -4.69
C GLU A 107 -10.02 -4.45 -4.64
N TYR A 108 -10.14 -3.18 -4.25
CA TYR A 108 -11.41 -2.50 -4.07
C TYR A 108 -11.49 -1.22 -4.89
N LEU A 109 -12.66 -0.92 -5.45
CA LEU A 109 -13.00 0.36 -6.05
C LEU A 109 -13.94 1.13 -5.13
N ILE A 110 -13.53 2.35 -4.77
CA ILE A 110 -14.33 3.29 -3.99
C ILE A 110 -14.72 4.46 -4.88
N ARG A 111 -16.02 4.77 -4.95
CA ARG A 111 -16.53 5.94 -5.68
C ARG A 111 -17.34 6.82 -4.74
N SER A 112 -17.46 8.09 -5.09
CA SER A 112 -18.24 9.07 -4.33
C SER A 112 -19.17 9.85 -5.25
N LYS A 113 -20.24 10.39 -4.67
CA LYS A 113 -21.07 11.42 -5.30
C LYS A 113 -21.71 12.32 -4.25
N ALA A 114 -21.80 13.61 -4.53
CA ALA A 114 -22.46 14.60 -3.69
C ALA A 114 -23.89 14.92 -4.15
N PHE A 115 -24.69 15.46 -3.23
CA PHE A 115 -26.08 15.83 -3.44
C PHE A 115 -26.37 17.26 -2.99
N LEU A 116 -27.31 17.91 -3.67
CA LEU A 116 -27.97 19.14 -3.25
C LEU A 116 -29.49 18.93 -3.39
N GLY A 117 -30.11 18.43 -2.32
CA GLY A 117 -31.50 17.97 -2.37
C GLY A 117 -31.66 16.82 -3.37
N GLU A 118 -32.45 17.04 -4.42
CA GLU A 118 -32.67 16.06 -5.50
C GLU A 118 -31.61 16.14 -6.62
N ASN A 119 -30.76 17.18 -6.63
CA ASN A 119 -29.70 17.31 -7.62
C ASN A 119 -28.49 16.47 -7.21
N GLU A 120 -28.04 15.59 -8.09
CA GLU A 120 -26.99 14.61 -7.81
C GLU A 120 -25.80 14.81 -8.76
N GLU A 121 -24.60 14.73 -8.20
CA GLU A 121 -23.35 14.63 -8.95
C GLU A 121 -23.30 13.32 -9.75
N SER A 122 -22.73 13.33 -10.96
CA SER A 122 -22.34 12.07 -11.59
C SER A 122 -21.27 11.35 -10.75
N PRO A 123 -21.40 10.04 -10.48
CA PRO A 123 -20.40 9.29 -9.71
C PRO A 123 -18.97 9.50 -10.20
N SER A 124 -18.04 9.78 -9.28
CA SER A 124 -16.62 9.93 -9.60
C SER A 124 -16.04 8.67 -10.26
N GLU A 125 -14.91 8.77 -10.97
CA GLU A 125 -14.21 7.57 -11.48
C GLU A 125 -13.80 6.62 -10.35
N GLY A 126 -13.56 7.20 -9.17
CA GLY A 126 -13.21 6.47 -7.96
C GLY A 126 -11.70 6.23 -7.80
N ASN A 127 -11.35 5.68 -6.64
CA ASN A 127 -9.99 5.27 -6.31
C ASN A 127 -9.96 3.75 -6.10
N THR A 128 -8.97 3.08 -6.67
CA THR A 128 -8.69 1.67 -6.37
C THR A 128 -7.61 1.53 -5.30
N PHE A 129 -7.68 0.46 -4.52
CA PHE A 129 -6.61 0.09 -3.60
C PHE A 129 -6.63 -1.41 -3.30
N ILE A 130 -5.48 -1.96 -2.92
CA ILE A 130 -5.36 -3.32 -2.37
C ILE A 130 -5.37 -3.22 -0.85
N PHE A 131 -6.23 -3.98 -0.19
CA PHE A 131 -6.23 -4.06 1.27
C PHE A 131 -5.17 -5.04 1.77
N TRP A 132 -4.49 -4.66 2.85
CA TRP A 132 -3.50 -5.49 3.52
C TRP A 132 -3.66 -5.37 5.04
N ASP A 133 -4.14 -6.43 5.68
CA ASP A 133 -4.09 -6.54 7.14
C ASP A 133 -2.71 -7.01 7.57
N GLY A 134 -1.88 -6.07 8.03
CA GLY A 134 -0.52 -6.34 8.48
C GLY A 134 0.44 -5.18 8.24
N ILE A 135 1.73 -5.47 8.27
CA ILE A 135 2.79 -4.47 8.08
C ILE A 135 3.13 -4.37 6.59
N TYR A 136 3.04 -3.15 6.06
CA TYR A 136 3.44 -2.82 4.70
C TYR A 136 4.72 -1.96 4.68
N ILE A 137 5.77 -2.45 4.03
CA ILE A 137 7.06 -1.77 3.88
C ILE A 137 7.22 -1.28 2.44
N ASN A 138 6.97 0.02 2.25
CA ASN A 138 7.09 0.72 0.96
C ASN A 138 8.33 1.61 0.83
N ARG A 139 9.31 1.39 1.70
CA ARG A 139 10.57 2.12 1.73
C ARG A 139 11.69 1.24 2.26
N ASN A 140 12.92 1.67 2.05
CA ASN A 140 14.08 0.98 2.61
C ASN A 140 14.03 0.96 4.14
N LYS A 141 14.40 -0.17 4.72
CA LYS A 141 14.40 -0.40 6.16
C LYS A 141 15.69 -1.09 6.56
N ILE A 142 16.36 -0.54 7.58
CA ILE A 142 17.50 -1.19 8.23
C ILE A 142 16.97 -1.97 9.44
N LEU A 143 17.38 -3.23 9.53
CA LEU A 143 17.18 -4.08 10.69
C LEU A 143 18.54 -4.33 11.33
N HIS A 144 18.74 -3.79 12.53
CA HIS A 144 19.90 -4.10 13.34
C HIS A 144 19.79 -5.49 13.97
N ALA A 145 20.94 -6.02 14.36
CA ALA A 145 21.13 -7.30 15.05
C ALA A 145 20.07 -7.62 16.13
N GLY A 146 19.83 -8.92 16.29
CA GLY A 146 18.83 -9.49 17.19
C GLY A 146 17.58 -10.00 16.47
N THR A 147 16.59 -10.42 17.25
CA THR A 147 15.34 -11.00 16.74
C THR A 147 14.30 -9.91 16.50
N LYS A 148 13.76 -9.86 15.27
CA LYS A 148 12.60 -9.06 14.88
C LYS A 148 11.43 -10.01 14.68
N ILE A 149 10.38 -9.82 15.48
CA ILE A 149 9.16 -10.62 15.40
C ILE A 149 8.07 -9.75 14.81
N TYR A 150 7.52 -10.21 13.70
CA TYR A 150 6.31 -9.69 13.07
C TYR A 150 5.19 -10.68 13.37
N SER A 151 4.29 -10.29 14.29
CA SER A 151 3.18 -11.16 14.73
C SER A 151 2.08 -11.32 13.69
N ASP A 152 2.01 -10.38 12.74
CA ASP A 152 1.01 -10.35 11.67
C ASP A 152 1.67 -10.55 10.30
N ASN A 153 0.90 -10.34 9.23
CA ASN A 153 1.39 -10.43 7.86
C ASN A 153 2.42 -9.33 7.55
N LEU A 154 3.41 -9.62 6.72
CA LEU A 154 4.44 -8.68 6.26
C LEU A 154 4.50 -8.64 4.72
N TRP A 155 4.34 -7.44 4.15
CA TRP A 155 4.50 -7.19 2.72
C TRP A 155 5.59 -6.14 2.47
N ILE A 156 6.58 -6.50 1.66
CA ILE A 156 7.65 -5.61 1.19
C ILE A 156 7.43 -5.27 -0.29
N SER A 157 7.14 -4.00 -0.57
CA SER A 157 6.81 -3.52 -1.93
C SER A 157 7.99 -3.55 -2.90
N GLY A 158 7.73 -3.72 -4.20
CA GLY A 158 8.72 -4.03 -5.26
C GLY A 158 9.95 -3.12 -5.44
N SER A 159 10.03 -1.99 -4.74
CA SER A 159 11.20 -1.09 -4.73
C SER A 159 11.90 -0.98 -3.37
N SER A 160 11.45 -1.72 -2.36
CA SER A 160 11.94 -1.65 -1.00
C SER A 160 13.10 -2.62 -0.76
N THR A 161 14.09 -2.16 0.02
CA THR A 161 15.18 -3.00 0.51
C THR A 161 15.12 -3.13 2.03
N ILE A 162 15.19 -4.36 2.54
CA ILE A 162 15.50 -4.64 3.94
C ILE A 162 16.99 -4.91 4.05
N SER A 163 17.71 -4.03 4.75
CA SER A 163 19.15 -4.18 5.01
C SER A 163 19.35 -4.71 6.41
N CYS A 164 19.95 -5.90 6.52
CA CYS A 164 20.17 -6.60 7.77
C CYS A 164 21.61 -6.36 8.25
N GLU A 165 21.76 -5.46 9.21
CA GLU A 165 23.06 -5.15 9.83
C GLU A 165 23.32 -6.08 11.02
N SER A 166 24.25 -7.02 10.86
CA SER A 166 24.75 -7.84 11.96
C SER A 166 25.72 -7.07 12.86
N SER A 167 25.87 -7.53 14.10
CA SER A 167 26.94 -7.14 15.01
C SER A 167 27.85 -8.35 15.27
N ASP A 168 29.01 -8.12 15.89
CA ASP A 168 30.01 -9.17 16.19
C ASP A 168 29.41 -10.37 16.93
N ASP A 169 28.42 -10.13 17.80
CA ASP A 169 27.83 -11.17 18.65
C ASP A 169 26.46 -11.69 18.17
N TYR A 170 25.83 -11.04 17.19
CA TYR A 170 24.44 -11.32 16.83
C TYR A 170 24.13 -11.06 15.35
N GLY A 171 23.52 -12.06 14.71
CA GLY A 171 22.86 -11.90 13.41
C GLY A 171 21.50 -11.21 13.53
N VAL A 172 20.87 -10.97 12.39
CA VAL A 172 19.47 -10.54 12.32
C VAL A 172 18.60 -11.78 12.13
N THR A 173 17.70 -12.04 13.08
CA THR A 173 16.67 -13.08 12.93
C THR A 173 15.35 -12.41 12.66
N ILE A 174 14.72 -12.70 11.52
CA ILE A 174 13.38 -12.22 11.20
C ILE A 174 12.42 -13.39 11.36
N ILE A 175 11.43 -13.23 12.25
CA ILE A 175 10.36 -14.19 12.47
C ILE A 175 9.06 -13.52 12.04
N ILE A 176 8.38 -14.11 11.07
CA ILE A 176 7.07 -13.64 10.58
C ILE A 176 6.09 -14.76 10.90
N GLN A 177 5.04 -14.44 11.65
CA GLN A 177 4.04 -15.42 12.08
C GLN A 177 2.85 -15.49 11.11
N GLY A 178 2.61 -14.43 10.33
CA GLY A 178 1.61 -14.39 9.26
C GLY A 178 2.19 -14.67 7.87
N GLU A 179 1.48 -14.19 6.85
CA GLU A 179 1.90 -14.25 5.45
C GLU A 179 3.10 -13.33 5.19
N PHE A 180 3.98 -13.77 4.30
CA PHE A 180 5.13 -12.99 3.87
C PHE A 180 5.12 -12.79 2.35
N ILE A 181 4.95 -11.54 1.91
CA ILE A 181 5.00 -11.14 0.50
C ILE A 181 6.26 -10.32 0.24
N LEU A 182 7.02 -10.76 -0.76
CA LEU A 182 8.16 -10.05 -1.31
C LEU A 182 7.90 -9.81 -2.80
N ASP A 183 7.50 -8.59 -3.14
CA ASP A 183 7.23 -8.21 -4.52
C ASP A 183 8.46 -8.35 -5.42
N GLN A 184 8.20 -8.49 -6.72
CA GLN A 184 9.26 -8.41 -7.72
C GLN A 184 10.03 -7.09 -7.60
N GLY A 185 11.35 -7.20 -7.47
CA GLY A 185 12.25 -6.04 -7.33
C GLY A 185 12.63 -5.71 -5.88
N SER A 186 11.82 -6.16 -4.91
CA SER A 186 12.16 -6.07 -3.49
C SER A 186 13.40 -6.89 -3.16
N LYS A 187 14.15 -6.46 -2.15
CA LYS A 187 15.38 -7.14 -1.74
C LYS A 187 15.46 -7.28 -0.23
N ILE A 188 15.99 -8.41 0.22
CA ILE A 188 16.55 -8.56 1.55
C ILE A 188 18.05 -8.72 1.36
N THR A 189 18.82 -7.78 1.89
CA THR A 189 20.27 -7.81 1.83
C THR A 189 20.82 -8.08 3.23
N ALA A 190 21.68 -9.09 3.34
CA ALA A 190 22.60 -9.17 4.46
C ALA A 190 23.91 -8.57 3.98
N ASP A 191 24.12 -7.28 4.29
CA ASP A 191 25.46 -6.73 4.20
C ASP A 191 26.22 -7.26 5.42
N ALA A 192 26.96 -8.35 5.19
CA ALA A 192 28.04 -8.66 6.08
C ALA A 192 28.91 -7.39 6.10
N LYS A 193 28.92 -6.67 7.23
CA LYS A 193 30.05 -5.81 7.55
C LYS A 193 31.25 -6.69 7.26
N GLY A 194 32.08 -6.27 6.30
CA GLY A 194 33.23 -7.06 5.90
C GLY A 194 33.95 -7.55 7.14
N TYR A 195 34.59 -8.71 7.04
CA TYR A 195 35.37 -9.22 8.15
C TYR A 195 36.24 -8.09 8.77
N PRO A 196 36.32 -7.99 10.11
CA PRO A 196 37.26 -7.08 10.78
C PRO A 196 38.63 -7.10 10.08
N SER A 197 39.33 -5.98 10.05
CA SER A 197 40.68 -5.90 9.47
C SER A 197 41.52 -7.11 9.90
N ASP A 198 42.13 -7.80 8.93
CA ASP A 198 42.94 -9.01 9.10
C ASP A 198 42.20 -10.34 9.38
N THR A 199 40.89 -10.29 9.59
CA THR A 199 40.05 -11.48 9.40
C THR A 199 39.60 -11.43 7.94
N GLY A 200 39.98 -12.42 7.12
CA GLY A 200 39.31 -12.65 5.84
C GLY A 200 38.32 -13.79 6.03
N PRO A 201 37.72 -14.33 4.95
CA PRO A 201 36.98 -15.60 5.00
C PRO A 201 37.84 -16.83 5.40
N GLY A 202 39.02 -16.61 5.96
CA GLY A 202 40.09 -17.57 6.14
C GLY A 202 40.78 -17.83 4.81
N LYS A 203 42.11 -17.79 4.80
CA LYS A 203 42.87 -18.53 3.78
C LYS A 203 42.42 -19.98 3.90
N GLY A 204 41.77 -20.53 2.87
CA GLY A 204 41.33 -21.92 2.85
C GLY A 204 42.40 -22.81 3.45
N SER A 205 42.06 -23.50 4.55
CA SER A 205 43.01 -24.11 5.46
C SER A 205 43.57 -25.42 4.93
N TYR A 206 44.22 -25.42 3.76
CA TYR A 206 45.07 -26.53 3.33
C TYR A 206 46.25 -26.05 2.50
N SER A 207 47.26 -25.52 3.17
CA SER A 207 48.63 -25.90 2.82
C SER A 207 48.86 -27.27 3.44
N ARG A 208 48.39 -28.35 2.79
CA ARG A 208 49.05 -29.64 3.02
C ARG A 208 50.46 -29.42 2.51
N ASP A 209 51.38 -29.27 3.43
CA ASP A 209 52.80 -29.41 3.17
C ASP A 209 52.99 -30.87 2.76
N TYR A 210 52.78 -31.15 1.47
CA TYR A 210 53.16 -32.43 0.88
C TYR A 210 54.68 -32.42 0.79
N GLY A 211 55.32 -32.63 1.94
CA GLY A 211 56.65 -33.20 2.00
C GLY A 211 56.59 -34.50 1.20
N HIS A 212 57.17 -34.47 0.00
CA HIS A 212 57.22 -35.56 -0.98
C HIS A 212 55.90 -35.93 -1.64
N SER A 213 55.52 -35.21 -2.71
CA SER A 213 54.76 -35.80 -3.81
C SER A 213 55.58 -35.81 -5.10
N PRO A 214 55.63 -36.95 -5.83
CA PRO A 214 56.39 -37.08 -7.07
C PRO A 214 55.82 -36.18 -8.18
N PRO A 215 56.59 -35.91 -9.26
CA PRO A 215 56.40 -34.78 -10.19
C PRO A 215 55.13 -34.76 -11.06
N TRP A 216 54.12 -35.59 -10.79
CA TRP A 216 53.09 -35.91 -11.79
C TRP A 216 51.64 -35.64 -11.36
N TRP A 217 51.38 -35.00 -10.22
CA TRP A 217 50.01 -34.73 -9.76
C TRP A 217 49.79 -33.24 -9.46
N ASN A 218 49.47 -32.49 -10.51
CA ASN A 218 48.84 -31.17 -10.40
C ASN A 218 47.35 -31.36 -10.07
N CYS A 219 47.01 -31.42 -8.78
CA CYS A 219 45.62 -31.34 -8.33
C CYS A 219 45.34 -29.90 -7.89
N GLY A 220 44.35 -29.28 -8.54
CA GLY A 220 44.08 -27.85 -8.56
C GLY A 220 43.97 -27.15 -7.20
N GLY A 221 44.57 -25.96 -7.12
CA GLY A 221 44.35 -25.01 -6.04
C GLY A 221 42.91 -24.52 -6.06
N GLY A 222 42.20 -24.73 -4.95
CA GLY A 222 40.87 -24.16 -4.73
C GLY A 222 40.95 -22.63 -4.73
N GLY A 223 40.18 -22.00 -5.62
CA GLY A 223 40.05 -20.55 -5.70
C GLY A 223 39.56 -19.96 -4.39
N SER A 224 40.28 -18.97 -3.88
CA SER A 224 39.92 -18.23 -2.68
C SER A 224 38.78 -17.27 -3.03
N TYR A 225 37.55 -17.56 -2.59
CA TYR A 225 36.44 -16.62 -2.68
C TYR A 225 36.51 -15.65 -1.49
N GLY A 226 37.30 -14.59 -1.65
CA GLY A 226 37.41 -13.55 -0.63
C GLY A 226 38.05 -12.30 -1.22
N GLY A 227 37.23 -11.41 -1.77
CA GLY A 227 37.68 -10.04 -2.06
C GLY A 227 37.94 -9.30 -0.75
N ASN A 228 38.87 -8.34 -0.78
CA ASN A 228 39.10 -7.43 0.35
C ASN A 228 37.78 -6.71 0.69
N GLY A 229 37.35 -6.80 1.95
CA GLY A 229 36.30 -5.95 2.48
C GLY A 229 36.68 -4.49 2.26
N GLY A 230 35.75 -3.69 1.77
CA GLY A 230 35.94 -2.25 1.61
C GLY A 230 35.79 -1.55 2.96
N ASP A 231 36.70 -0.61 3.22
CA ASP A 231 36.63 0.37 4.32
C ASP A 231 35.43 1.32 4.18
#